data_AF-A0A8B6D5Z9-F1
#
_entry.id   AF-A0A8B6D5Z9-F1
#
_cell.length_a   1.000
_cell.length_b   1.000
_cell.length_c   1.000
_cell.angle_alpha   90.00
_cell.angle_beta   90.00
_cell.angle_gamma   90.00
#
_symmetry.space_group_name_H-M   'P 1'
#
loop_
_entity.id
_entity.type
_entity.pdbx_description
1 polymer ?
#
loop_
_entity_poly.entity_id
_entity_poly.type
_entity_poly.pdbx_seq_one_letter_code
_entity_poly.pdbx_strand_id
1 'polypeptide(L)'
;MANLRLRQILVEICSDLGSDDLEKLKFLLRDVTGSAKLEMATMAIDIFSAIEKNKHVALHDGSYLAECFSLIGRIDLVRKLELDPRRVEVGMETDPRLFPFRILLYKISEDLSDKEFEQLKYHSSKALGIKRGQLQKVKHVFDLFVLLEKNLLIFPASINVLKDMLKALNRGDLLELVDEYQAKYPHLIDGENNTDSLNINGATQTLESPVVDQYPSLPSRPQNGGPQTNEPSPMHAYEMNAFPRGFCVIINNNNFYPQSGFGCRVGSDEDARMLDETFCRLGFIVKIYNDFTVKDMAAVMHGLSRLDHSKYNAVVVCILSHGGEHVVYGVDGKEIAIRYLTSFFRSSKCKSLANKPKLFFIQACQGNERQT
;
A
#
# COMPACT_ATOMS: atom_id res chain seq x y z
N MET A 1 4.88 -27.66 18.54
CA MET A 1 6.04 -27.62 19.46
C MET A 1 7.03 -26.50 19.10
N ALA A 2 7.42 -26.31 17.84
CA ALA A 2 8.35 -25.24 17.42
C ALA A 2 7.96 -23.81 17.87
N ASN A 3 6.67 -23.46 17.80
CA ASN A 3 6.18 -22.11 18.15
C ASN A 3 6.31 -21.77 19.66
N LEU A 4 6.26 -22.76 20.56
CA LEU A 4 6.37 -22.52 22.01
C LEU A 4 7.82 -22.20 22.44
N ARG A 5 8.80 -22.85 21.80
CA ARG A 5 10.23 -22.60 22.06
C ARG A 5 10.65 -21.21 21.60
N LEU A 6 10.24 -20.80 20.39
CA LEU A 6 10.52 -19.46 19.89
C LEU A 6 9.92 -18.39 20.83
N ARG A 7 8.69 -18.59 21.32
CA ARG A 7 8.06 -17.68 22.29
C ARG A 7 8.87 -17.50 23.56
N GLN A 8 9.45 -18.57 24.09
CA GLN A 8 10.33 -18.50 25.27
C GLN A 8 11.58 -17.66 24.97
N ILE A 9 12.22 -17.91 23.83
CA ILE A 9 13.38 -17.13 23.38
C ILE A 9 13.02 -15.65 23.20
N LEU A 10 11.86 -15.33 22.60
CA LEU A 10 11.44 -13.95 22.40
C LEU A 10 11.19 -13.22 23.72
N VAL A 11 10.71 -13.91 24.76
CA VAL A 11 10.57 -13.34 26.11
C VAL A 11 11.94 -12.99 26.69
N GLU A 12 12.95 -13.84 26.51
CA GLU A 12 14.31 -13.55 26.96
C GLU A 12 14.91 -12.36 26.20
N ILE A 13 14.73 -12.32 24.88
CA ILE A 13 15.21 -11.22 24.03
C ILE A 13 14.56 -9.88 24.43
N CYS A 14 13.33 -9.87 24.96
CA CYS A 14 12.65 -8.63 25.34
C CYS A 14 13.46 -7.79 26.34
N SER A 15 14.16 -8.40 27.30
CA SER A 15 14.95 -7.64 28.28
C SER A 15 16.27 -7.13 27.73
N ASP A 16 16.69 -7.62 26.56
CA ASP A 16 17.94 -7.22 25.93
C ASP A 16 17.78 -6.11 24.89
N LEU A 17 16.54 -5.72 24.55
CA LEU A 17 16.24 -4.68 23.56
C LEU A 17 16.07 -3.32 24.24
N GLY A 18 16.92 -2.37 23.86
CA GLY A 18 16.83 -0.98 24.33
C GLY A 18 15.79 -0.17 23.57
N SER A 19 15.55 1.07 24.00
CA SER A 19 14.60 1.97 23.32
C SER A 19 14.98 2.28 21.87
N ASP A 20 16.29 2.41 21.58
CA ASP A 20 16.79 2.63 20.22
C ASP A 20 16.52 1.41 19.33
N ASP A 21 16.81 0.20 19.82
CA ASP A 21 16.50 -1.05 19.10
C ASP A 21 15.01 -1.15 18.80
N LEU A 22 14.14 -0.76 19.74
CA LEU A 22 12.69 -0.78 19.55
C LEU A 22 12.24 0.15 18.43
N GLU A 23 12.77 1.37 18.34
CA GLU A 23 12.41 2.31 17.27
C GLU A 23 12.88 1.79 15.90
N LYS A 24 14.08 1.21 15.83
CA LYS A 24 14.60 0.57 14.61
C LYS A 24 13.75 -0.62 14.18
N LEU A 25 13.37 -1.48 15.13
CA LEU A 25 12.49 -2.62 14.87
C LEU A 25 11.10 -2.18 14.44
N LYS A 26 10.50 -1.17 15.08
CA LYS A 26 9.20 -0.61 14.64
C LYS A 26 9.27 -0.13 13.20
N PHE A 27 10.37 0.53 12.82
CA PHE A 27 10.57 0.97 11.45
C PHE A 27 10.68 -0.20 10.48
N LEU A 28 11.60 -1.15 10.74
CA LEU A 28 11.84 -2.31 9.86
C LEU A 28 10.61 -3.23 9.73
N LEU A 29 9.81 -3.34 10.78
CA LEU A 29 8.63 -4.23 10.84
C LEU A 29 7.33 -3.55 10.42
N ARG A 30 7.39 -2.29 9.96
CA ARG A 30 6.22 -1.46 9.65
C ARG A 30 5.26 -2.11 8.67
N ASP A 31 5.81 -2.62 7.57
CA ASP A 31 5.05 -3.18 6.45
C ASP A 31 4.44 -4.55 6.81
N VAL A 32 4.99 -5.20 7.84
CA VAL A 32 4.51 -6.46 8.39
C VAL A 32 3.39 -6.24 9.39
N THR A 33 3.58 -5.36 10.36
CA THR A 33 2.78 -5.39 11.60
C THR A 33 1.62 -4.38 11.60
N GLY A 34 1.63 -3.45 10.63
CA GLY A 34 0.67 -2.35 10.52
C GLY A 34 1.05 -1.17 11.41
N SER A 35 0.94 0.07 10.89
CA SER A 35 1.46 1.28 11.54
C SER A 35 0.87 1.50 12.93
N ALA A 36 -0.45 1.38 13.07
CA ALA A 36 -1.15 1.72 14.30
C ALA A 36 -0.71 0.86 15.51
N LYS A 37 -0.45 -0.43 15.29
CA LYS A 37 -0.06 -1.35 16.37
C LYS A 37 1.37 -1.11 16.84
N LEU A 38 2.27 -0.78 15.92
CA LEU A 38 3.66 -0.47 16.24
C LEU A 38 3.83 0.90 16.90
N GLU A 39 3.02 1.88 16.50
CA GLU A 39 3.00 3.20 17.13
C GLU A 39 2.55 3.11 18.61
N MET A 40 1.68 2.15 18.97
CA MET A 40 1.27 1.90 20.35
C MET A 40 2.23 1.01 21.15
N ALA A 41 3.17 0.33 20.50
CA ALA A 41 4.08 -0.58 21.15
C ALA A 41 5.10 0.19 22.00
N THR A 42 5.15 -0.12 23.30
CA THR A 42 6.09 0.51 24.24
C THR A 42 7.20 -0.44 24.66
N MET A 43 6.97 -1.75 24.52
CA MET A 43 7.92 -2.81 24.87
C MET A 43 8.12 -3.77 23.70
N ALA A 44 9.25 -4.48 23.69
CA ALA A 44 9.56 -5.50 22.68
C ALA A 44 8.45 -6.57 22.57
N ILE A 45 7.85 -6.95 23.69
CA ILE A 45 6.77 -7.94 23.74
C ILE A 45 5.52 -7.49 22.97
N ASP A 46 5.24 -6.18 22.92
CA ASP A 46 4.11 -5.62 22.16
C ASP A 46 4.35 -5.81 20.66
N ILE A 47 5.59 -5.57 20.22
CA ILE A 47 6.03 -5.76 18.83
C ILE A 47 5.92 -7.24 18.46
N PHE A 48 6.53 -8.14 19.24
CA PHE A 48 6.50 -9.58 18.95
C PHE A 48 5.08 -10.14 18.96
N SER A 49 4.25 -9.73 19.92
CA SER A 49 2.83 -10.10 19.96
C SER A 49 2.05 -9.62 18.74
N ALA A 50 2.39 -8.44 18.21
CA ALA A 50 1.75 -7.90 17.02
C ALA A 50 2.16 -8.66 15.75
N ILE A 51 3.44 -9.08 15.64
CA ILE A 51 3.92 -9.90 14.53
C ILE A 51 3.31 -11.31 14.59
N GLU A 52 3.28 -11.95 15.75
CA GLU A 52 2.69 -13.29 15.90
C GLU A 52 1.22 -13.37 15.49
N LYS A 53 0.47 -12.29 15.72
CA LYS A 53 -0.93 -12.20 15.29
C LYS A 53 -1.07 -12.05 13.77
N ASN A 54 0.01 -11.72 13.05
CA ASN A 54 -0.02 -11.63 11.61
C ASN A 54 0.23 -13.01 10.95
N LYS A 55 -0.83 -13.59 10.40
CA LYS A 55 -0.80 -14.89 9.70
C LYS A 55 0.05 -14.90 8.42
N HIS A 56 0.48 -13.75 7.92
CA HIS A 56 1.27 -13.61 6.70
C HIS A 56 2.78 -13.57 6.94
N VAL A 57 3.23 -13.46 8.20
CA VAL A 57 4.66 -13.52 8.52
C VAL A 57 4.95 -14.81 9.26
N ALA A 58 5.73 -15.66 8.61
CA ALA A 58 6.19 -16.90 9.19
C ALA A 58 7.26 -16.59 10.25
N LEU A 59 6.85 -16.40 11.50
CA LEU A 59 7.74 -16.52 12.65
C LEU A 59 8.00 -18.00 12.99
N HIS A 60 7.92 -18.93 12.04
CA HIS A 60 8.01 -20.35 12.37
C HIS A 60 9.42 -20.77 12.82
N ASP A 61 10.45 -20.08 12.35
CA ASP A 61 11.85 -20.38 12.62
C ASP A 61 12.66 -19.16 13.13
N GLY A 62 12.04 -17.99 13.29
CA GLY A 62 12.72 -16.77 13.73
C GLY A 62 13.62 -16.10 12.68
N SER A 63 13.68 -16.63 11.46
CA SER A 63 14.53 -16.11 10.36
C SER A 63 14.30 -14.63 10.07
N TYR A 64 13.04 -14.22 9.98
CA TYR A 64 12.66 -12.82 9.74
C TYR A 64 13.16 -11.87 10.84
N LEU A 65 13.07 -12.30 12.11
CA LEU A 65 13.57 -11.53 13.24
C LEU A 65 15.10 -11.51 13.27
N ALA A 66 15.74 -12.62 12.89
CA ALA A 66 17.19 -12.67 12.77
C ALA A 66 17.73 -11.69 11.73
N GLU A 67 17.03 -11.51 10.61
CA GLU A 67 17.39 -10.49 9.62
C GLU A 67 17.28 -9.08 10.20
N CYS A 68 16.16 -8.76 10.86
CA CYS A 68 15.99 -7.48 11.56
C CYS A 68 17.08 -7.24 12.62
N PHE A 69 17.39 -8.26 13.44
CA PHE A 69 18.45 -8.17 14.45
C PHE A 69 19.83 -8.00 13.82
N SER A 70 20.10 -8.66 12.69
CA SER A 70 21.34 -8.48 11.95
C SER A 70 21.46 -7.07 11.39
N LEU A 71 20.37 -6.48 10.88
CA LEU A 71 20.33 -5.11 10.37
C LEU A 71 20.62 -4.07 11.45
N ILE A 72 20.03 -4.23 12.64
CA ILE A 72 20.26 -3.30 13.77
C ILE A 72 21.57 -3.57 14.52
N GLY A 73 22.44 -4.45 14.01
CA GLY A 73 23.74 -4.78 14.61
C GLY A 73 23.67 -5.68 15.84
N ARG A 74 22.49 -6.21 16.18
CA ARG A 74 22.24 -7.09 17.34
C ARG A 74 22.51 -8.55 17.03
N ILE A 75 23.75 -8.84 16.67
CA ILE A 75 24.23 -10.18 16.33
C ILE A 75 24.14 -11.15 17.52
N ASP A 76 24.20 -10.62 18.75
CA ASP A 76 23.94 -11.38 19.97
C ASP A 76 22.51 -11.95 19.99
N LEU A 77 21.52 -11.20 19.54
CA LEU A 77 20.13 -11.63 19.49
C LEU A 77 19.88 -12.67 18.40
N VAL A 78 20.59 -12.58 17.26
CA VAL A 78 20.58 -13.62 16.23
C VAL A 78 21.05 -14.96 16.80
N ARG A 79 22.10 -14.95 17.61
CA ARG A 79 22.58 -16.17 18.30
C ARG A 79 21.59 -16.67 19.36
N LYS A 80 20.88 -15.77 20.05
CA LYS A 80 19.81 -16.14 21.00
C LYS A 80 18.62 -16.79 20.30
N LEU A 81 18.34 -16.43 19.05
CA LEU A 81 17.39 -17.15 18.19
C LEU A 81 17.89 -18.53 17.75
N GLU A 82 19.07 -18.97 18.20
CA GLU A 82 19.72 -20.23 17.82
C GLU A 82 20.03 -20.31 16.31
N LEU A 83 20.23 -19.15 15.67
CA LEU A 83 20.55 -19.04 14.25
C LEU A 83 22.02 -18.62 14.07
N ASP A 84 22.63 -19.07 12.97
CA ASP A 84 23.99 -18.69 12.61
C ASP A 84 24.00 -17.31 11.94
N PRO A 85 24.61 -16.27 12.55
CA PRO A 85 24.65 -14.94 11.95
C PRO A 85 25.33 -14.89 10.59
N ARG A 86 26.22 -15.85 10.27
CA ARG A 86 26.88 -15.91 8.95
C ARG A 86 25.95 -16.39 7.85
N ARG A 87 24.84 -17.01 8.21
CA ARG A 87 23.81 -17.53 7.30
C ARG A 87 22.59 -16.62 7.20
N VAL A 88 22.55 -15.54 7.99
CA VAL A 88 21.52 -14.51 7.88
C VAL A 88 21.88 -13.61 6.70
N GLU A 89 21.36 -13.94 5.52
CA GLU A 89 21.53 -13.12 4.33
C GLU A 89 20.49 -12.00 4.31
N VAL A 90 20.94 -10.79 4.65
CA VAL A 90 20.11 -9.58 4.57
C VAL A 90 19.72 -9.31 3.11
N GLY A 91 18.42 -9.34 2.80
CA GLY A 91 17.86 -8.96 1.52
C GLY A 91 17.95 -10.01 0.40
N MET A 92 18.07 -11.31 0.72
CA MET A 92 17.99 -12.40 -0.27
C MET A 92 16.88 -13.43 -0.02
N GLU A 93 16.49 -13.70 1.23
CA GLU A 93 15.51 -14.76 1.55
C GLU A 93 14.18 -14.26 2.13
N THR A 94 14.04 -12.96 2.39
CA THR A 94 12.75 -12.39 2.81
C THR A 94 11.89 -12.02 1.63
N ASP A 95 10.58 -12.11 1.87
CA ASP A 95 9.55 -11.76 0.92
C ASP A 95 9.91 -10.46 0.16
N PRO A 96 10.18 -10.53 -1.16
CA PRO A 96 10.62 -9.38 -1.94
C PRO A 96 9.59 -8.23 -1.97
N ARG A 97 8.38 -8.46 -1.45
CA ARG A 97 7.26 -7.52 -1.41
C ARG A 97 7.35 -6.45 -0.29
N LEU A 98 8.14 -6.65 0.78
CA LEU A 98 8.04 -5.80 1.99
C LEU A 98 9.36 -5.23 2.51
N PHE A 99 10.49 -5.91 2.31
CA PHE A 99 11.71 -5.60 3.05
C PHE A 99 12.78 -4.75 2.32
N PRO A 100 12.97 -4.85 0.98
CA PRO A 100 14.08 -4.16 0.31
C PRO A 100 14.06 -2.62 0.42
N PHE A 101 12.89 -2.01 0.24
CA PHE A 101 12.75 -0.55 0.37
C PHE A 101 12.93 -0.10 1.81
N ARG A 102 12.44 -0.88 2.78
CA ARG A 102 12.58 -0.57 4.19
C ARG A 102 14.04 -0.68 4.65
N ILE A 103 14.78 -1.68 4.16
CA ILE A 103 16.23 -1.79 4.35
C ILE A 103 16.95 -0.58 3.79
N LEU A 104 16.63 -0.16 2.56
CA LEU A 104 17.25 1.02 1.95
C LEU A 104 17.06 2.26 2.83
N LEU A 105 15.81 2.55 3.21
CA LEU A 105 15.52 3.69 4.07
C LEU A 105 16.21 3.58 5.42
N TYR A 106 16.27 2.38 6.01
CA TYR A 106 16.96 2.13 7.27
C TYR A 106 18.46 2.44 7.16
N LYS A 107 19.13 1.90 6.14
CA LYS A 107 20.57 2.16 5.90
C LYS A 107 20.85 3.65 5.72
N ILE A 108 20.01 4.34 4.95
CA ILE A 108 20.13 5.79 4.76
C ILE A 108 19.98 6.53 6.09
N SER A 109 18.96 6.19 6.90
CA SER A 109 18.74 6.88 8.18
C SER A 109 19.85 6.69 9.20
N GLU A 110 20.47 5.50 9.26
CA GLU A 110 21.54 5.23 10.22
C GLU A 110 22.81 6.01 9.92
N ASP A 111 23.00 6.41 8.66
CA ASP A 111 24.21 7.08 8.21
C ASP A 111 24.03 8.59 8.03
N LEU A 112 22.90 9.14 8.49
CA LEU A 112 22.61 10.58 8.50
C LEU A 112 22.88 11.19 9.88
N SER A 113 23.60 12.31 9.91
CA SER A 113 23.81 13.10 11.13
C SER A 113 22.60 13.95 11.50
N ASP A 114 22.53 14.39 12.76
CA ASP A 114 21.47 15.30 13.24
C ASP A 114 21.37 16.59 12.42
N LYS A 115 22.52 17.10 11.95
CA LYS A 115 22.58 18.30 11.11
C LYS A 115 21.93 18.04 9.75
N GLU A 116 22.24 16.90 9.13
CA GLU A 116 21.64 16.51 7.86
C GLU A 116 20.14 16.23 8.02
N PHE A 117 19.74 15.61 9.13
CA PHE A 117 18.34 15.39 9.46
C PHE A 117 17.53 16.71 9.53
N GLU A 118 18.06 17.74 10.19
CA GLU A 118 17.41 19.05 10.22
C GLU A 118 17.40 19.74 8.83
N GLN A 119 18.44 19.53 8.01
CA GLN A 119 18.45 19.97 6.61
C GLN A 119 17.36 19.28 5.78
N LEU A 120 17.15 17.97 5.99
CA LEU A 120 16.07 17.24 5.35
C LEU A 120 14.70 17.78 5.75
N LYS A 121 14.47 18.07 7.04
CA LYS A 121 13.22 18.69 7.52
C LYS A 121 12.98 20.06 6.87
N TYR A 122 14.02 20.89 6.76
CA TYR A 122 13.93 22.17 6.06
C TYR A 122 13.57 22.00 4.59
N HIS A 123 14.24 21.07 3.90
CA HIS A 123 13.96 20.75 2.50
C HIS A 123 12.53 20.25 2.32
N SER A 124 12.06 19.32 3.16
CA SER A 124 10.70 18.82 3.16
C SER A 124 9.65 19.92 3.33
N SER A 125 9.92 20.93 4.17
CA SER A 125 8.99 22.06 4.31
C SER A 125 8.97 22.96 3.08
N LYS A 126 10.16 23.28 2.54
CA LYS A 126 10.31 24.30 1.48
C LYS A 126 10.04 23.76 0.08
N ALA A 127 10.56 22.59 -0.24
CA ALA A 127 10.48 21.99 -1.57
C ALA A 127 9.27 21.07 -1.73
N LEU A 128 8.85 20.39 -0.66
CA LEU A 128 7.78 19.37 -0.71
C LEU A 128 6.46 19.85 -0.09
N GLY A 129 6.41 21.08 0.40
CA GLY A 129 5.18 21.69 0.95
C GLY A 129 4.70 21.07 2.28
N ILE A 130 5.53 20.30 2.98
CA ILE A 130 5.13 19.68 4.24
C ILE A 130 4.94 20.76 5.32
N LYS A 131 3.79 20.72 6.00
CA LYS A 131 3.43 21.73 7.01
C LYS A 131 4.39 21.63 8.20
N ARG A 132 4.85 22.79 8.69
CA ARG A 132 5.75 22.88 9.86
C ARG A 132 5.21 22.16 11.09
N GLY A 133 3.89 22.20 11.32
CA GLY A 133 3.26 21.49 12.44
C GLY A 133 3.36 19.96 12.35
N GLN A 134 3.48 19.39 11.15
CA GLN A 134 3.76 17.96 10.99
C GLN A 134 5.22 17.66 11.31
N LEU A 135 6.16 18.49 10.82
CA LEU A 135 7.60 18.34 11.04
C LEU A 135 8.03 18.52 12.49
N GLN A 136 7.26 19.25 13.31
CA GLN A 136 7.50 19.36 14.75
C GLN A 136 7.30 18.04 15.50
N LYS A 137 6.50 17.12 14.97
CA LYS A 137 6.24 15.80 15.56
C LYS A 137 7.32 14.77 15.17
N VAL A 138 8.12 15.08 14.16
CA VAL A 138 9.17 14.21 13.61
C VAL A 138 10.40 14.31 14.50
N LYS A 139 10.74 13.22 15.21
CA LYS A 139 11.85 13.17 16.17
C LYS A 139 13.06 12.41 15.62
N HIS A 140 12.82 11.43 14.76
CA HIS A 140 13.85 10.61 14.13
C HIS A 140 13.74 10.66 12.60
N VAL A 141 14.82 10.30 11.89
CA VAL A 141 14.80 10.21 10.42
C VAL A 141 13.75 9.20 9.94
N PHE A 142 13.57 8.10 10.68
CA PHE A 142 12.49 7.14 10.45
C PHE A 142 11.11 7.80 10.38
N ASP A 143 10.81 8.71 11.31
CA ASP A 143 9.54 9.44 11.34
C ASP A 143 9.38 10.33 10.10
N LEU A 144 10.48 10.88 9.59
CA LEU A 144 10.45 11.70 8.39
C LEU A 144 10.14 10.85 7.17
N PHE A 145 10.79 9.69 7.02
CA PHE A 145 10.49 8.77 5.93
C PHE A 145 9.05 8.28 5.99
N VAL A 146 8.57 7.90 7.17
CA VAL A 146 7.16 7.54 7.39
C VAL A 146 6.23 8.69 7.00
N LEU A 147 6.57 9.94 7.34
CA LEU A 147 5.79 11.10 6.95
C LEU A 147 5.79 11.29 5.42
N LEU A 148 6.94 11.13 4.76
CA LEU A 148 7.05 11.22 3.31
C LEU A 148 6.23 10.13 2.60
N GLU A 149 6.24 8.90 3.14
CA GLU A 149 5.39 7.80 2.65
C GLU A 149 3.91 8.10 2.84
N LYS A 150 3.50 8.63 4.00
CA LYS A 150 2.10 9.05 4.26
C LYS A 150 1.64 10.18 3.32
N ASN A 151 2.57 10.98 2.79
CA ASN A 151 2.29 12.00 1.76
C ASN A 151 2.52 11.49 0.32
N LEU A 152 2.81 10.19 0.14
CA LEU A 152 3.07 9.54 -1.15
C LEU A 152 4.24 10.15 -1.93
N LEU A 153 5.20 10.75 -1.23
CA LEU A 153 6.38 11.38 -1.82
C LEU A 153 7.50 10.38 -2.08
N ILE A 154 7.62 9.37 -1.21
CA ILE A 154 8.55 8.26 -1.38
C ILE A 154 7.82 6.92 -1.23
N PHE A 155 8.14 5.96 -2.08
CA PHE A 155 7.70 4.56 -2.02
C PHE A 155 8.59 3.72 -2.97
N PRO A 156 8.53 2.37 -3.00
CA PRO A 156 9.43 1.53 -3.81
C PRO A 156 9.55 1.94 -5.29
N ALA A 157 8.46 2.44 -5.87
CA ALA A 157 8.37 2.88 -7.25
C ALA A 157 8.53 4.41 -7.45
N SER A 158 8.64 5.19 -6.37
CA SER A 158 8.85 6.64 -6.41
C SER A 158 9.97 7.03 -5.47
N ILE A 159 11.17 7.17 -6.03
CA ILE A 159 12.39 7.35 -5.25
C ILE A 159 13.15 8.64 -5.60
N ASN A 160 12.68 9.37 -6.62
CA ASN A 160 13.33 10.61 -7.06
C ASN A 160 13.36 11.67 -5.97
N VAL A 161 12.28 11.80 -5.18
CA VAL A 161 12.26 12.72 -4.04
C VAL A 161 13.36 12.39 -3.03
N LEU A 162 13.58 11.09 -2.75
CA LEU A 162 14.66 10.64 -1.88
C LEU A 162 16.03 10.97 -2.49
N LYS A 163 16.22 10.72 -3.79
CA LYS A 163 17.46 11.09 -4.50
C LYS A 163 17.72 12.59 -4.42
N ASP A 164 16.72 13.42 -4.67
CA ASP A 164 16.91 14.87 -4.68
C ASP A 164 17.21 15.41 -3.28
N MET A 165 16.60 14.82 -2.25
CA MET A 165 16.96 15.08 -0.85
C MET A 165 18.42 14.71 -0.56
N LEU A 166 18.88 13.53 -0.97
CA LEU A 166 20.27 13.09 -0.75
C LEU A 166 21.30 13.89 -1.56
N LYS A 167 20.96 14.29 -2.80
CA LYS A 167 21.75 15.23 -3.61
C LYS A 167 21.87 16.58 -2.91
N ALA A 168 20.79 17.09 -2.33
CA ALA A 168 20.82 18.36 -1.60
C ALA A 168 21.72 18.32 -0.35
N LEU A 169 21.94 17.14 0.22
CA LEU A 169 22.91 16.91 1.30
C LEU A 169 24.35 16.67 0.81
N ASN A 170 24.57 16.53 -0.51
CA ASN A 170 25.82 16.06 -1.11
C ASN A 170 26.27 14.67 -0.62
N ARG A 171 25.32 13.76 -0.35
CA ARG A 171 25.58 12.39 0.09
C ARG A 171 25.62 11.41 -1.08
N GLY A 172 26.74 11.46 -1.82
CA GLY A 172 26.97 10.61 -2.99
C GLY A 172 27.00 9.11 -2.68
N ASP A 173 27.55 8.75 -1.51
CA ASP A 173 27.54 7.40 -0.94
C ASP A 173 26.12 6.87 -0.71
N LEU A 174 25.23 7.70 -0.18
CA LEU A 174 23.82 7.30 0.02
C LEU A 174 23.03 7.26 -1.28
N LEU A 175 23.40 8.09 -2.26
CA LEU A 175 22.84 8.01 -3.61
C LEU A 175 23.20 6.69 -4.28
N GLU A 176 24.42 6.18 -4.07
CA GLU A 176 24.84 4.87 -4.58
C GLU A 176 23.96 3.75 -4.02
N LEU A 177 23.60 3.77 -2.73
CA LEU A 177 22.65 2.81 -2.15
C LEU A 177 21.28 2.86 -2.84
N VAL A 178 20.82 4.07 -3.19
CA VAL A 178 19.57 4.24 -3.95
C VAL A 178 19.73 3.67 -5.36
N ASP A 179 20.83 3.98 -6.05
CA ASP A 179 21.09 3.50 -7.41
C ASP A 179 21.23 1.98 -7.47
N GLU A 180 21.89 1.35 -6.49
CA GLU A 180 21.95 -0.10 -6.32
C GLU A 180 20.56 -0.71 -6.14
N TYR A 181 19.72 -0.10 -5.29
CA TYR A 181 18.34 -0.52 -5.11
C TYR A 181 17.58 -0.43 -6.45
N GLN A 182 17.69 0.68 -7.17
CA GLN A 182 17.04 0.84 -8.47
C GLN A 182 17.52 -0.20 -9.49
N ALA A 183 18.83 -0.47 -9.54
CA ALA A 183 19.42 -1.45 -10.44
C ALA A 183 19.00 -2.89 -10.11
N LYS A 184 18.81 -3.21 -8.82
CA LYS A 184 18.31 -4.51 -8.36
C LYS A 184 16.81 -4.67 -8.61
N TYR A 185 16.05 -3.58 -8.62
CA TYR A 185 14.59 -3.59 -8.80
C TYR A 185 14.10 -2.67 -9.96
N PRO A 186 14.59 -2.84 -11.19
CA PRO A 186 14.31 -1.92 -12.31
C PRO A 186 12.84 -1.93 -12.72
N HIS A 187 12.15 -3.05 -12.50
CA HIS A 187 10.73 -3.23 -12.77
C HIS A 187 9.81 -2.32 -11.93
N LEU A 188 10.32 -1.71 -10.84
CA LEU A 188 9.57 -0.79 -10.00
C LEU A 188 9.55 0.65 -10.53
N ILE A 189 10.52 1.05 -11.35
CA ILE A 189 10.82 2.47 -11.59
C ILE A 189 10.37 2.92 -12.98
N ASP A 190 10.27 2.00 -13.93
CA ASP A 190 9.78 2.25 -15.29
C ASP A 190 8.34 2.83 -15.37
N GLY A 191 7.62 2.96 -14.25
CA GLY A 191 6.27 3.52 -14.15
C GLY A 191 6.20 5.03 -13.88
N GLU A 192 7.29 5.69 -13.44
CA GLU A 192 7.26 7.11 -13.04
C GLU A 192 6.97 8.07 -14.20
N ASN A 193 7.34 7.72 -15.43
CA ASN A 193 7.06 8.58 -16.60
C ASN A 193 5.55 8.70 -16.93
N ASN A 194 4.67 8.04 -16.18
CA ASN A 194 3.22 8.08 -16.39
C ASN A 194 2.42 8.53 -15.15
N THR A 195 3.07 8.80 -14.01
CA THR A 195 2.40 9.25 -12.78
C THR A 195 2.10 10.74 -12.75
N ASP A 196 2.81 11.56 -13.54
CA ASP A 196 2.50 12.99 -13.72
C ASP A 196 1.18 13.22 -14.50
N SER A 197 0.67 12.18 -15.15
CA SER A 197 -0.53 12.22 -16.00
C SER A 197 -1.87 12.27 -15.23
N LEU A 198 -1.87 12.15 -13.90
CA LEU A 198 -3.10 12.25 -13.08
C LEU A 198 -3.37 13.68 -12.60
N ASN A 199 -2.63 14.68 -13.09
CA ASN A 199 -2.91 16.08 -12.85
C ASN A 199 -4.10 16.54 -13.70
N ILE A 200 -5.31 16.42 -13.16
CA ILE A 200 -6.57 16.78 -13.84
C ILE A 200 -6.70 18.31 -13.84
N ASN A 201 -6.04 18.96 -14.78
CA ASN A 201 -6.35 20.32 -15.23
C ASN A 201 -6.49 20.30 -16.76
N GLY A 202 -7.60 19.75 -17.25
CA GLY A 202 -7.95 19.89 -18.68
C GLY A 202 -8.54 18.64 -19.32
N ALA A 203 -9.79 18.32 -19.01
CA ALA A 203 -10.62 17.51 -19.90
C ALA A 203 -12.09 17.92 -19.73
N THR A 204 -12.49 18.94 -20.47
CA THR A 204 -13.90 19.27 -20.71
C THR A 204 -14.38 18.38 -21.83
N GLN A 205 -15.07 17.29 -21.52
CA GLN A 205 -15.90 16.58 -22.49
C GLN A 205 -17.29 16.36 -21.91
N THR A 206 -18.27 16.65 -22.76
CA THR A 206 -19.70 16.57 -22.56
C THR A 206 -20.15 15.15 -22.25
N LEU A 207 -20.94 15.01 -21.19
CA LEU A 207 -21.61 13.78 -20.80
C LEU A 207 -22.70 13.47 -21.83
N GLU A 208 -22.50 12.43 -22.65
CA GLU A 208 -23.60 11.83 -23.43
C GLU A 208 -24.29 10.75 -22.60
N SER A 209 -25.63 10.75 -22.64
CA SER A 209 -26.50 9.85 -21.91
C SER A 209 -26.33 8.38 -22.34
N PRO A 210 -26.43 7.40 -21.42
CA PRO A 210 -26.25 6.01 -21.75
C PRO A 210 -27.43 5.44 -22.54
N VAL A 211 -27.13 4.87 -23.71
CA VAL A 211 -28.04 4.05 -24.51
C VAL A 211 -28.35 2.75 -23.75
N VAL A 212 -29.64 2.42 -23.65
CA VAL A 212 -30.16 1.20 -23.03
C VAL A 212 -30.07 0.07 -24.03
N ASP A 213 -29.06 -0.78 -23.92
CA ASP A 213 -29.03 -2.06 -24.63
C ASP A 213 -29.59 -3.18 -23.74
N GLN A 214 -30.60 -3.86 -24.28
CA GLN A 214 -31.32 -4.97 -23.68
C GLN A 214 -30.44 -6.24 -23.72
N TYR A 215 -30.28 -6.91 -22.56
CA TYR A 215 -29.44 -8.11 -22.44
C TYR A 215 -30.02 -9.30 -23.24
N PRO A 216 -29.19 -10.10 -23.93
CA PRO A 216 -29.56 -11.46 -24.30
C PRO A 216 -29.56 -12.37 -23.07
N SER A 217 -30.55 -13.24 -22.99
CA SER A 217 -30.73 -14.25 -21.94
C SER A 217 -29.55 -15.22 -21.83
N LEU A 218 -29.25 -15.64 -20.59
CA LEU A 218 -28.27 -16.69 -20.28
C LEU A 218 -28.58 -17.99 -21.03
N PRO A 219 -27.58 -18.67 -21.64
CA PRO A 219 -27.80 -19.96 -22.28
C PRO A 219 -28.09 -21.06 -21.24
N SER A 220 -29.11 -21.86 -21.53
CA SER A 220 -29.55 -23.01 -20.73
C SER A 220 -28.48 -24.10 -20.66
N ARG A 221 -28.38 -24.72 -19.47
CA ARG A 221 -27.46 -25.82 -19.12
C ARG A 221 -27.72 -27.07 -19.97
N PRO A 222 -26.71 -27.70 -20.61
CA PRO A 222 -26.89 -29.01 -21.23
C PRO A 222 -27.02 -30.11 -20.15
N GLN A 223 -27.95 -31.05 -20.36
CA GLN A 223 -28.05 -32.29 -19.58
C GLN A 223 -27.25 -33.43 -20.24
N ASN A 224 -26.72 -34.29 -19.36
CA ASN A 224 -26.23 -35.67 -19.54
C ASN A 224 -24.80 -35.96 -20.05
N GLY A 225 -24.05 -36.65 -19.18
CA GLY A 225 -22.85 -37.46 -19.42
C GLY A 225 -22.33 -38.02 -18.08
N GLY A 226 -22.25 -39.35 -17.94
CA GLY A 226 -22.09 -40.11 -16.67
C GLY A 226 -20.73 -39.96 -15.92
N PRO A 227 -20.52 -40.77 -14.86
CA PRO A 227 -19.52 -40.50 -13.83
C PRO A 227 -18.10 -40.86 -14.30
N GLN A 228 -17.28 -39.84 -14.56
CA GLN A 228 -15.84 -39.98 -14.56
C GLN A 228 -15.30 -39.51 -13.21
N THR A 229 -14.64 -40.42 -12.51
CA THR A 229 -13.83 -40.16 -11.32
C THR A 229 -12.61 -39.32 -11.74
N ASN A 230 -12.79 -38.00 -11.81
CA ASN A 230 -11.69 -37.07 -11.94
C ASN A 230 -11.38 -36.52 -10.55
N GLU A 231 -10.26 -37.00 -9.99
CA GLU A 231 -9.49 -36.28 -8.97
C GLU A 231 -9.48 -34.79 -9.32
N PRO A 232 -9.83 -33.87 -8.39
CA PRO A 232 -9.86 -32.44 -8.69
C PRO A 232 -8.45 -32.01 -9.08
N SER A 233 -8.27 -31.69 -10.36
CA SER A 233 -7.05 -31.07 -10.86
C SER A 233 -6.74 -29.85 -9.97
N PRO A 234 -5.48 -29.63 -9.57
CA PRO A 234 -5.14 -28.50 -8.72
C PRO A 234 -5.65 -27.22 -9.40
N MET A 235 -6.52 -26.47 -8.70
CA MET A 235 -7.00 -25.20 -9.19
C MET A 235 -5.78 -24.34 -9.52
N HIS A 236 -5.57 -24.06 -10.81
CA HIS A 236 -4.49 -23.18 -11.24
C HIS A 236 -4.76 -21.80 -10.63
N ALA A 237 -4.03 -21.47 -9.57
CA ALA A 237 -4.17 -20.19 -8.89
C ALA A 237 -3.71 -19.07 -9.82
N TYR A 238 -4.43 -17.95 -9.83
CA TYR A 238 -4.04 -16.78 -10.60
C TYR A 238 -2.71 -16.22 -10.10
N GLU A 239 -1.78 -15.95 -11.01
CA GLU A 239 -0.46 -15.44 -10.68
C GLU A 239 -0.52 -13.98 -10.19
N MET A 240 -0.09 -13.76 -8.94
CA MET A 240 -0.01 -12.44 -8.30
C MET A 240 1.44 -12.14 -7.85
N ASN A 241 2.40 -12.34 -8.75
CA ASN A 241 3.84 -12.29 -8.50
C ASN A 241 4.51 -10.99 -8.99
N ALA A 242 3.81 -10.11 -9.72
CA ALA A 242 4.33 -8.81 -10.11
C ALA A 242 4.47 -7.89 -8.90
N PHE A 243 5.50 -7.05 -8.92
CA PHE A 243 5.67 -5.97 -7.95
C PHE A 243 5.95 -4.67 -8.72
N PRO A 244 5.19 -3.59 -8.49
CA PRO A 244 3.92 -3.59 -7.76
C PRO A 244 2.89 -4.50 -8.46
N ARG A 245 1.91 -5.01 -7.71
CA ARG A 245 0.83 -5.86 -8.25
C ARG A 245 -0.12 -5.08 -9.16
N GLY A 246 -0.12 -3.77 -9.02
CA GLY A 246 -0.84 -2.80 -9.83
C GLY A 246 -1.33 -1.65 -8.97
N PHE A 247 -2.30 -0.91 -9.49
CA PHE A 247 -2.85 0.26 -8.81
C PHE A 247 -4.03 -0.09 -7.92
N CYS A 248 -4.11 0.54 -6.76
CA CYS A 248 -5.28 0.61 -5.90
C CYS A 248 -5.74 2.07 -5.80
N VAL A 249 -6.90 2.40 -6.34
CA VAL A 249 -7.49 3.74 -6.20
C VAL A 249 -8.56 3.72 -5.11
N ILE A 250 -8.43 4.57 -4.10
CA ILE A 250 -9.40 4.74 -3.03
C ILE A 250 -10.07 6.11 -3.21
N ILE A 251 -11.36 6.13 -3.51
CA ILE A 251 -12.17 7.35 -3.52
C ILE A 251 -12.93 7.40 -2.20
N ASN A 252 -12.56 8.34 -1.33
CA ASN A 252 -13.15 8.53 -0.01
C ASN A 252 -13.96 9.83 0.00
N ASN A 253 -15.27 9.72 -0.23
CA ASN A 253 -16.19 10.85 -0.12
C ASN A 253 -16.76 10.86 1.29
N ASN A 254 -16.32 11.84 2.08
CA ASN A 254 -16.65 11.99 3.50
C ASN A 254 -17.41 13.31 3.75
N ASN A 255 -16.93 14.42 3.20
CA ASN A 255 -17.47 15.76 3.40
C ASN A 255 -18.28 16.21 2.17
N PHE A 256 -19.58 15.93 2.22
CA PHE A 256 -20.52 16.32 1.17
C PHE A 256 -20.89 17.80 1.27
N TYR A 257 -21.19 18.42 0.13
CA TYR A 257 -21.61 19.82 0.10
C TYR A 257 -22.92 20.00 0.89
N PRO A 258 -23.11 21.12 1.61
CA PRO A 258 -24.32 21.34 2.41
C PRO A 258 -25.63 21.18 1.62
N GLN A 259 -25.62 21.58 0.35
CA GLN A 259 -26.77 21.49 -0.56
C GLN A 259 -27.01 20.09 -1.16
N SER A 260 -26.14 19.12 -0.90
CA SER A 260 -26.25 17.76 -1.46
C SER A 260 -27.36 16.92 -0.82
N GLY A 261 -27.84 17.32 0.36
CA GLY A 261 -28.77 16.52 1.16
C GLY A 261 -28.13 15.35 1.92
N PHE A 262 -26.81 15.17 1.81
CA PHE A 262 -26.07 14.11 2.50
C PHE A 262 -25.29 14.62 3.71
N GLY A 263 -25.27 13.83 4.78
CA GLY A 263 -24.46 14.09 5.97
C GLY A 263 -23.01 13.63 5.81
N CYS A 264 -22.14 14.11 6.69
CA CYS A 264 -20.76 13.65 6.81
C CYS A 264 -20.68 12.15 7.17
N ARG A 265 -19.71 11.42 6.60
CA ARG A 265 -19.52 9.99 6.85
C ARG A 265 -18.44 9.74 7.91
N VAL A 266 -18.76 10.11 9.15
CA VAL A 266 -17.86 9.94 10.30
C VAL A 266 -17.37 8.49 10.38
N GLY A 267 -16.04 8.29 10.31
CA GLY A 267 -15.40 6.98 10.28
C GLY A 267 -14.84 6.57 8.91
N SER A 268 -15.28 7.19 7.81
CA SER A 268 -14.82 6.84 6.45
C SER A 268 -13.32 7.05 6.25
N ASP A 269 -12.73 8.04 6.93
CA ASP A 269 -11.28 8.29 6.87
C ASP A 269 -10.47 7.15 7.52
N GLU A 270 -11.02 6.51 8.56
CA GLU A 270 -10.39 5.35 9.19
C GLU A 270 -10.50 4.11 8.30
N ASP A 271 -11.64 3.90 7.64
CA ASP A 271 -11.80 2.86 6.63
C ASP A 271 -10.81 3.05 5.47
N ALA A 272 -10.67 4.29 4.96
CA ALA A 272 -9.71 4.63 3.91
C ALA A 272 -8.26 4.35 4.35
N ARG A 273 -7.90 4.70 5.59
CA ARG A 273 -6.59 4.41 6.18
C ARG A 273 -6.32 2.90 6.27
N MET A 274 -7.30 2.11 6.71
CA MET A 274 -7.17 0.65 6.79
C MET A 274 -7.03 0.00 5.41
N LEU A 275 -7.76 0.52 4.41
CA LEU A 275 -7.64 0.06 3.02
C LEU A 275 -6.27 0.40 2.44
N ASP A 276 -5.77 1.60 2.69
CA ASP A 276 -4.42 2.01 2.29
C ASP A 276 -3.36 1.09 2.87
N GLU A 277 -3.35 0.90 4.19
CA GLU A 277 -2.43 -0.03 4.86
C GLU A 277 -2.53 -1.45 4.29
N THR A 278 -3.76 -1.92 4.04
CA THR A 278 -4.00 -3.26 3.52
C THR A 278 -3.45 -3.42 2.11
N PHE A 279 -3.78 -2.52 1.18
CA PHE A 279 -3.39 -2.65 -0.22
C PHE A 279 -1.93 -2.29 -0.45
N CYS A 280 -1.35 -1.37 0.31
CA CYS A 280 0.10 -1.15 0.36
C CYS A 280 0.82 -2.45 0.79
N ARG A 281 0.38 -3.10 1.87
CA ARG A 281 0.94 -4.38 2.32
C ARG A 281 0.74 -5.51 1.32
N LEU A 282 -0.33 -5.48 0.54
CA LEU A 282 -0.54 -6.42 -0.56
C LEU A 282 0.33 -6.10 -1.79
N GLY A 283 1.12 -5.03 -1.77
CA GLY A 283 2.04 -4.66 -2.84
C GLY A 283 1.40 -3.88 -3.99
N PHE A 284 0.30 -3.18 -3.74
CA PHE A 284 -0.31 -2.25 -4.70
C PHE A 284 0.22 -0.83 -4.51
N ILE A 285 0.26 -0.06 -5.60
CA ILE A 285 0.42 1.40 -5.54
C ILE A 285 -0.93 2.00 -5.16
N VAL A 286 -1.07 2.50 -3.93
CA VAL A 286 -2.32 3.11 -3.46
C VAL A 286 -2.36 4.60 -3.81
N LYS A 287 -3.51 5.08 -4.29
CA LYS A 287 -3.84 6.50 -4.51
C LYS A 287 -5.17 6.82 -3.88
N ILE A 288 -5.17 7.73 -2.90
CA ILE A 288 -6.38 8.16 -2.18
C ILE A 288 -6.84 9.52 -2.71
N TYR A 289 -8.13 9.62 -3.02
CA TYR A 289 -8.80 10.85 -3.46
C TYR A 289 -9.95 11.15 -2.51
N ASN A 290 -9.92 12.33 -1.89
CA ASN A 290 -10.92 12.72 -0.90
C ASN A 290 -11.91 13.71 -1.51
N ASP A 291 -13.19 13.52 -1.18
CA ASP A 291 -14.28 14.46 -1.42
C ASP A 291 -14.44 14.88 -2.89
N PHE A 292 -14.56 13.88 -3.76
CA PHE A 292 -14.68 14.06 -5.21
C PHE A 292 -16.12 14.22 -5.68
N THR A 293 -16.33 15.16 -6.60
CA THR A 293 -17.60 15.27 -7.33
C THR A 293 -17.76 14.09 -8.29
N VAL A 294 -18.97 13.85 -8.79
CA VAL A 294 -19.20 12.82 -9.83
C VAL A 294 -18.27 12.98 -11.03
N LYS A 295 -18.00 14.22 -11.43
CA LYS A 295 -17.09 14.52 -12.56
C LYS A 295 -15.66 14.08 -12.25
N ASP A 296 -15.17 14.38 -11.04
CA ASP A 296 -13.81 14.04 -10.62
C ASP A 296 -13.65 12.52 -10.46
N MET A 297 -14.65 11.84 -9.90
CA MET A 297 -14.70 10.38 -9.82
C MET A 297 -14.59 9.74 -11.20
N ALA A 298 -15.40 10.20 -12.17
CA ALA A 298 -15.35 9.70 -13.53
C ALA A 298 -13.99 9.98 -14.19
N ALA A 299 -13.42 11.17 -13.96
CA ALA A 299 -12.13 11.55 -14.54
C ALA A 299 -10.97 10.70 -14.00
N VAL A 300 -10.91 10.41 -12.69
CA VAL A 300 -9.90 9.51 -12.13
C VAL A 300 -10.08 8.07 -12.62
N MET A 301 -11.31 7.58 -12.69
CA MET A 301 -11.59 6.22 -13.18
C MET A 301 -11.21 6.05 -14.65
N HIS A 302 -11.48 7.07 -15.47
CA HIS A 302 -11.05 7.11 -16.86
C HIS A 302 -9.52 7.26 -16.98
N GLY A 303 -8.88 8.12 -16.19
CA GLY A 303 -7.42 8.26 -16.17
C GLY A 303 -6.72 6.94 -15.84
N LEU A 304 -7.18 6.26 -14.79
CA LEU A 304 -6.67 4.95 -14.37
C LEU A 304 -6.83 3.90 -15.49
N SER A 305 -7.96 3.87 -16.20
CA SER A 305 -8.18 2.90 -17.26
C SER A 305 -7.31 3.12 -18.50
N ARG A 306 -6.74 4.32 -18.68
CA ARG A 306 -5.83 4.63 -19.78
C ARG A 306 -4.36 4.31 -19.49
N LEU A 307 -4.01 4.01 -18.25
CA LEU A 307 -2.64 3.60 -17.92
C LEU A 307 -2.30 2.28 -18.63
N ASP A 308 -1.02 2.07 -18.89
CA ASP A 308 -0.54 0.76 -19.34
C ASP A 308 -0.39 -0.17 -18.13
N HIS A 309 -1.28 -1.17 -18.06
CA HIS A 309 -1.29 -2.18 -16.99
C HIS A 309 -0.55 -3.46 -17.36
N SER A 310 0.16 -3.51 -18.50
CA SER A 310 0.76 -4.74 -19.04
C SER A 310 1.75 -5.39 -18.06
N LYS A 311 2.48 -4.57 -17.29
CA LYS A 311 3.45 -5.02 -16.28
C LYS A 311 2.84 -5.41 -14.92
N TYR A 312 1.56 -5.13 -14.68
CA TYR A 312 0.89 -5.38 -13.39
C TYR A 312 0.00 -6.63 -13.44
N ASN A 313 -0.36 -7.20 -12.29
CA ASN A 313 -1.28 -8.34 -12.23
C ASN A 313 -2.74 -7.92 -12.14
N ALA A 314 -3.07 -6.84 -11.42
CA ALA A 314 -4.46 -6.50 -11.14
C ALA A 314 -4.67 -4.99 -10.98
N VAL A 315 -5.93 -4.55 -11.03
CA VAL A 315 -6.34 -3.22 -10.59
C VAL A 315 -7.36 -3.35 -9.47
N VAL A 316 -7.25 -2.50 -8.47
CA VAL A 316 -8.18 -2.38 -7.36
C VAL A 316 -8.77 -0.98 -7.34
N VAL A 317 -10.07 -0.87 -7.12
CA VAL A 317 -10.73 0.40 -6.84
C VAL A 317 -11.64 0.22 -5.62
N CYS A 318 -11.46 1.08 -4.62
CA CYS A 318 -12.31 1.17 -3.45
C CYS A 318 -13.09 2.50 -3.53
N ILE A 319 -14.42 2.46 -3.41
CA ILE A 319 -15.27 3.65 -3.39
C ILE A 319 -16.01 3.66 -2.05
N LEU A 320 -15.70 4.65 -1.21
CA LEU A 320 -16.36 4.91 0.07
C LEU A 320 -17.22 6.16 -0.10
N SER A 321 -18.54 6.01 -0.17
CA SER A 321 -19.44 7.14 -0.41
C SER A 321 -20.85 6.86 0.10
N HIS A 322 -21.74 7.85 0.01
CA HIS A 322 -23.18 7.56 -0.01
C HIS A 322 -23.54 6.82 -1.31
N GLY A 323 -24.61 6.05 -1.27
CA GLY A 323 -25.08 5.31 -2.44
C GLY A 323 -26.58 5.10 -2.42
N GLY A 324 -27.05 4.60 -3.55
CA GLY A 324 -28.39 4.07 -3.74
C GLY A 324 -28.28 2.78 -4.56
N GLU A 325 -29.42 2.20 -4.92
CA GLU A 325 -29.44 0.99 -5.75
C GLU A 325 -28.64 1.22 -7.06
N HIS A 326 -27.52 0.50 -7.21
CA HIS A 326 -26.62 0.55 -8.36
C HIS A 326 -25.87 1.89 -8.62
N VAL A 327 -25.97 2.85 -7.70
CA VAL A 327 -25.35 4.17 -7.81
C VAL A 327 -24.51 4.51 -6.59
N VAL A 328 -23.55 5.40 -6.79
CA VAL A 328 -22.79 6.09 -5.73
C VAL A 328 -22.89 7.59 -5.95
N TYR A 329 -22.74 8.37 -4.87
CA TYR A 329 -22.84 9.83 -4.94
C TYR A 329 -21.46 10.49 -4.95
N GLY A 330 -21.32 11.58 -5.70
CA GLY A 330 -20.23 12.54 -5.51
C GLY A 330 -20.53 13.48 -4.35
N VAL A 331 -19.53 14.21 -3.86
CA VAL A 331 -19.76 15.20 -2.80
C VAL A 331 -20.67 16.35 -3.23
N ASP A 332 -20.87 16.51 -4.53
CA ASP A 332 -21.83 17.42 -5.15
C ASP A 332 -23.29 16.95 -5.05
N GLY A 333 -23.55 15.80 -4.43
CA GLY A 333 -24.88 15.23 -4.25
C GLY A 333 -25.47 14.60 -5.52
N LYS A 334 -24.70 14.58 -6.61
CA LYS A 334 -25.11 13.91 -7.85
C LYS A 334 -24.80 12.44 -7.78
N GLU A 335 -25.63 11.62 -8.42
CA GLU A 335 -25.42 10.19 -8.55
C GLU A 335 -24.61 9.85 -9.80
N ILE A 336 -23.86 8.76 -9.72
CA ILE A 336 -23.21 8.12 -10.84
C ILE A 336 -23.39 6.61 -10.77
N ALA A 337 -23.77 6.01 -11.89
CA ALA A 337 -23.95 4.58 -11.97
C ALA A 337 -22.60 3.86 -11.77
N ILE A 338 -22.59 2.87 -10.88
CA ILE A 338 -21.42 2.00 -10.66
C ILE A 338 -20.99 1.34 -11.97
N ARG A 339 -21.97 0.95 -12.79
CA ARG A 339 -21.74 0.36 -14.12
C ARG A 339 -21.01 1.31 -15.07
N TYR A 340 -21.27 2.61 -14.98
CA TYR A 340 -20.57 3.59 -15.82
C TYR A 340 -19.09 3.67 -15.43
N LEU A 341 -18.80 3.81 -14.12
CA LEU A 341 -17.43 3.85 -13.60
C LEU A 341 -16.63 2.58 -13.91
N THR A 342 -17.23 1.41 -13.71
CA THR A 342 -16.58 0.12 -14.00
C THR A 342 -16.43 -0.16 -15.50
N SER A 343 -17.26 0.48 -16.36
CA SER A 343 -17.23 0.26 -17.81
C SER A 343 -15.90 0.62 -18.45
N PHE A 344 -15.16 1.58 -17.88
CA PHE A 344 -13.86 2.01 -18.37
C PHE A 344 -12.80 0.88 -18.38
N PHE A 345 -12.97 -0.13 -17.52
CA PHE A 345 -12.04 -1.24 -17.33
C PHE A 345 -12.42 -2.52 -18.09
N ARG A 346 -13.47 -2.46 -18.92
CA ARG A 346 -13.82 -3.57 -19.82
C ARG A 346 -12.64 -3.86 -20.75
N SER A 347 -12.38 -5.13 -21.05
CA SER A 347 -11.23 -5.55 -21.87
C SER A 347 -11.23 -4.92 -23.27
N SER A 348 -12.40 -4.51 -23.79
CA SER A 348 -12.51 -3.77 -25.05
C SER A 348 -12.02 -2.32 -24.96
N LYS A 349 -12.10 -1.69 -23.79
CA LYS A 349 -11.68 -0.29 -23.55
C LYS A 349 -10.28 -0.21 -22.93
N CYS A 350 -9.91 -1.16 -22.07
CA CYS A 350 -8.59 -1.25 -21.44
C CYS A 350 -7.94 -2.60 -21.77
N LYS A 351 -7.22 -2.64 -22.90
CA LYS A 351 -6.62 -3.88 -23.43
C LYS A 351 -5.51 -4.42 -22.53
N SER A 352 -4.74 -3.56 -21.87
CA SER A 352 -3.65 -3.93 -20.95
C SER A 352 -4.13 -4.65 -19.68
N LEU A 353 -5.43 -4.56 -19.36
CA LEU A 353 -6.11 -5.30 -18.30
C LEU A 353 -6.92 -6.51 -18.82
N ALA A 354 -6.78 -6.91 -20.10
CA ALA A 354 -7.41 -8.14 -20.58
C ALA A 354 -6.89 -9.34 -19.78
N ASN A 355 -7.79 -10.23 -19.35
CA ASN A 355 -7.49 -11.41 -18.53
C ASN A 355 -6.85 -11.12 -17.15
N LYS A 356 -6.89 -9.87 -16.68
CA LYS A 356 -6.41 -9.45 -15.37
C LYS A 356 -7.59 -9.12 -14.44
N PRO A 357 -7.51 -9.48 -13.14
CA PRO A 357 -8.52 -9.11 -12.15
C PRO A 357 -8.73 -7.60 -12.07
N LYS A 358 -10.00 -7.19 -12.07
CA LYS A 358 -10.45 -5.83 -11.75
C LYS A 358 -11.35 -5.91 -10.54
N LEU A 359 -10.81 -5.54 -9.38
CA LEU A 359 -11.49 -5.66 -8.10
C LEU A 359 -12.12 -4.30 -7.75
N PHE A 360 -13.43 -4.27 -7.56
CA PHE A 360 -14.16 -3.08 -7.16
C PHE A 360 -14.81 -3.33 -5.80
N PHE A 361 -14.39 -2.59 -4.78
CA PHE A 361 -14.97 -2.60 -3.44
C PHE A 361 -15.80 -1.33 -3.27
N ILE A 362 -17.10 -1.48 -3.04
CA ILE A 362 -18.01 -0.34 -2.97
C ILE A 362 -18.68 -0.36 -1.61
N GLN A 363 -18.24 0.55 -0.74
CA GLN A 363 -18.84 0.78 0.56
C GLN A 363 -19.76 1.98 0.46
N ALA A 364 -21.01 1.69 0.10
CA ALA A 364 -22.06 2.67 -0.02
C ALA A 364 -23.41 2.00 0.26
N CYS A 365 -24.41 2.76 0.69
CA CYS A 365 -25.78 2.24 0.79
C CYS A 365 -26.22 1.75 -0.60
N GLN A 366 -26.76 0.53 -0.72
CA GLN A 366 -27.24 -0.03 -2.00
C GLN A 366 -28.74 -0.39 -1.96
N GLY A 367 -29.47 0.12 -0.97
CA GLY A 367 -30.90 -0.17 -0.77
C GLY A 367 -31.50 0.60 0.41
N ASN A 368 -32.81 0.42 0.63
CA ASN A 368 -33.62 1.18 1.59
C ASN A 368 -33.56 0.70 3.06
N GLU A 369 -32.66 -0.19 3.42
CA GLU A 369 -32.47 -0.54 4.83
C GLU A 369 -31.51 0.44 5.48
N ARG A 370 -32.09 1.35 6.27
CA ARG A 370 -31.36 2.09 7.28
C ARG A 370 -30.58 1.07 8.12
N GLN A 371 -29.25 1.10 8.04
CA GLN A 371 -28.41 0.44 9.04
C GLN A 371 -28.67 1.16 10.38
N THR A 372 -29.52 0.56 11.19
CA THR A 372 -29.76 0.94 12.60
C THR A 372 -28.73 0.34 13.51
#